data_AF-A0A2M8IZE0-F1
#
_entry.id   AF-A0A2M8IZE0-F1
#
_cell.length_a   1.000
_cell.length_b   1.000
_cell.length_c   1.000
_cell.angle_alpha   90.00
_cell.angle_beta   90.00
_cell.angle_gamma   90.00
#
_symmetry.space_group_name_H-M   'P 1'
#
loop_
_entity.id
_entity.type
_entity.pdbx_description
1 polymer ?
#
loop_
_entity_poly.entity_id
_entity_poly.type
_entity_poly.pdbx_seq_one_letter_code
_entity_poly.pdbx_strand_id
1 'polypeptide(L)'
;PALTPADIAGLRRDLLAGYAPYARAGRVILDKMPQNFRWIGLLLTALPEARLLHLSRAPLPLAWSLYRHLFTGRGNGFAYDFADIATYMLLHRDLMAFWHRRFPGRIAEIAYADLVSDPVATSRRLVAASGLSWSPACLAPEQAPGPVLTASAMQIRQPIYSGSDAAWRRYARQLAPLRAALQLAGVTAADGM
;
A
#
# COMPACT_ATOMS: atom_id res chain seq x y z
N PRO A 1 -19.65 -15.57 -14.83
CA PRO A 1 -20.28 -16.46 -13.81
C PRO A 1 -20.13 -15.86 -12.40
N ALA A 2 -21.18 -15.93 -11.57
CA ALA A 2 -21.08 -15.55 -10.17
C ALA A 2 -20.33 -16.63 -9.37
N LEU A 3 -19.53 -16.22 -8.37
CA LEU A 3 -18.86 -17.16 -7.48
C LEU A 3 -19.88 -17.88 -6.60
N THR A 4 -19.79 -19.21 -6.54
CA THR A 4 -20.60 -20.03 -5.63
C THR A 4 -19.98 -20.07 -4.23
N PRO A 5 -20.74 -20.48 -3.19
CA PRO A 5 -20.16 -20.75 -1.87
C PRO A 5 -19.01 -21.77 -1.89
N ALA A 6 -19.07 -22.74 -2.81
CA ALA A 6 -18.00 -23.74 -2.99
C ALA A 6 -16.71 -23.10 -3.54
N ASP A 7 -16.83 -22.16 -4.49
CA ASP A 7 -15.70 -21.42 -5.04
C ASP A 7 -15.01 -20.56 -3.96
N ILE A 8 -15.82 -19.87 -3.14
CA ILE A 8 -15.32 -19.05 -2.03
C ILE A 8 -14.59 -19.92 -1.00
N ALA A 9 -15.17 -21.06 -0.65
CA ALA A 9 -14.54 -22.01 0.27
C ALA A 9 -13.24 -22.61 -0.31
N GLY A 10 -13.20 -22.85 -1.63
CA GLY A 10 -11.99 -23.24 -2.35
C GLY A 10 -10.90 -22.18 -2.24
N LEU A 11 -11.21 -20.95 -2.63
CA LEU A 11 -10.28 -19.82 -2.53
C LEU A 11 -9.74 -19.64 -1.10
N ARG A 12 -10.60 -19.77 -0.08
CA ARG A 12 -10.16 -19.71 1.32
C ARG A 12 -9.14 -20.80 1.64
N ARG A 13 -9.41 -22.06 1.27
CA ARG A 13 -8.47 -23.17 1.50
C ARG A 13 -7.13 -22.90 0.84
N ASP A 14 -7.14 -22.44 -0.40
CA ASP A 14 -5.91 -22.18 -1.16
C ASP A 14 -5.09 -21.04 -0.56
N LEU A 15 -5.76 -19.94 -0.15
CA LEU A 15 -5.11 -18.84 0.56
C LEU A 15 -4.48 -19.31 1.89
N LEU A 16 -5.24 -20.05 2.71
CA LEU A 16 -4.74 -20.56 3.99
C LEU A 16 -3.59 -21.56 3.80
N ALA A 17 -3.66 -22.42 2.78
CA ALA A 17 -2.58 -23.33 2.43
C ALA A 17 -1.32 -22.57 1.98
N GLY A 18 -1.47 -21.50 1.20
CA GLY A 18 -0.36 -20.63 0.80
C GLY A 18 0.29 -19.90 1.98
N TYR A 19 -0.50 -19.53 3.01
CA TYR A 19 0.02 -18.89 4.22
C TYR A 19 0.57 -19.88 5.27
N ALA A 20 0.19 -21.16 5.22
CA ALA A 20 0.56 -22.15 6.22
C ALA A 20 2.07 -22.26 6.47
N PRO A 21 2.97 -22.20 5.46
CA PRO A 21 4.42 -22.22 5.69
C PRO A 21 4.96 -21.04 6.51
N TYR A 22 4.23 -19.94 6.57
CA TYR A 22 4.61 -18.72 7.31
C TYR A 22 3.90 -18.62 8.67
N ALA A 23 2.92 -19.49 8.93
CA ALA A 23 2.13 -19.49 10.15
C ALA A 23 2.97 -19.90 11.35
N ARG A 24 2.81 -19.18 12.47
CA ARG A 24 3.39 -19.53 13.76
C ARG A 24 2.33 -19.38 14.84
N ALA A 25 2.26 -20.34 15.76
CA ALA A 25 1.30 -20.31 16.86
C ALA A 25 1.37 -18.98 17.63
N GLY A 26 0.21 -18.39 17.91
CA GLY A 26 0.09 -17.10 18.61
C GLY A 26 0.55 -15.88 17.80
N ARG A 27 0.78 -15.99 16.49
CA ARG A 27 1.17 -14.87 15.63
C ARG A 27 0.14 -14.59 14.53
N VAL A 28 0.04 -13.33 14.15
CA VAL A 28 -0.73 -12.87 12.98
C VAL A 28 0.17 -12.90 11.75
N ILE A 29 -0.38 -13.34 10.63
CA ILE A 29 0.28 -13.28 9.33
C ILE A 29 -0.05 -11.93 8.69
N LEU A 30 0.99 -11.26 8.21
CA LEU A 30 0.87 -10.00 7.49
C LEU A 30 1.27 -10.24 6.04
N ASP A 31 0.32 -10.07 5.12
CA ASP A 31 0.59 -10.00 3.69
C ASP A 31 0.65 -8.52 3.28
N LYS A 32 1.81 -8.10 2.77
CA LYS A 32 2.01 -6.75 2.23
C LYS A 32 2.51 -6.82 0.79
N MET A 33 1.57 -6.75 -0.12
CA MET A 33 1.79 -6.52 -1.54
C MET A 33 0.98 -5.30 -1.99
N PRO A 34 1.61 -4.23 -2.54
CA PRO A 34 0.89 -3.05 -2.99
C PRO A 34 -0.27 -3.33 -3.95
N GLN A 35 -0.19 -4.43 -4.72
CA GLN A 35 -1.20 -4.82 -5.70
C GLN A 35 -2.41 -5.57 -5.12
N ASN A 36 -2.44 -5.81 -3.81
CA ASN A 36 -3.57 -6.49 -3.15
C ASN A 36 -4.88 -5.70 -3.24
N PHE A 37 -4.83 -4.38 -3.49
CA PHE A 37 -6.03 -3.57 -3.69
C PHE A 37 -6.95 -4.10 -4.80
N ARG A 38 -6.39 -4.77 -5.81
CA ARG A 38 -7.14 -5.39 -6.91
C ARG A 38 -8.04 -6.54 -6.43
N TRP A 39 -7.68 -7.16 -5.31
CA TRP A 39 -8.27 -8.40 -4.82
C TRP A 39 -9.09 -8.23 -3.54
N ILE A 40 -9.30 -7.00 -3.06
CA ILE A 40 -10.00 -6.72 -1.78
C ILE A 40 -11.34 -7.44 -1.69
N GLY A 41 -12.15 -7.40 -2.75
CA GLY A 41 -13.45 -8.10 -2.77
C GLY A 41 -13.32 -9.60 -2.56
N LEU A 42 -12.35 -10.26 -3.20
CA LEU A 42 -12.10 -11.69 -3.05
C LEU A 42 -11.54 -12.01 -1.66
N LEU A 43 -10.58 -11.20 -1.19
CA LEU A 43 -9.93 -11.38 0.11
C LEU A 43 -10.94 -11.28 1.26
N LEU A 44 -11.79 -10.25 1.29
CA LEU A 44 -12.79 -10.09 2.34
C LEU A 44 -13.90 -11.13 2.28
N THR A 45 -14.15 -11.71 1.11
CA THR A 45 -15.15 -12.77 0.93
C THR A 45 -14.62 -14.12 1.40
N ALA A 46 -13.36 -14.47 1.07
CA ALA A 46 -12.74 -15.72 1.46
C ALA A 46 -12.17 -15.71 2.90
N LEU A 47 -11.71 -14.55 3.36
CA LEU A 47 -11.13 -14.31 4.68
C LEU A 47 -11.91 -13.19 5.39
N PRO A 48 -13.16 -13.45 5.85
CA PRO A 48 -13.98 -12.45 6.52
C PRO A 48 -13.31 -11.87 7.76
N GLU A 49 -12.38 -12.58 8.39
CA GLU A 49 -11.58 -12.15 9.53
C GLU A 49 -10.42 -11.20 9.17
N ALA A 50 -10.08 -11.07 7.89
CA ALA A 50 -8.96 -10.25 7.47
C ALA A 50 -9.19 -8.77 7.80
N ARG A 51 -8.11 -8.12 8.25
CA ARG A 51 -8.03 -6.67 8.45
C ARG A 51 -7.27 -6.06 7.27
N LEU A 52 -7.85 -5.03 6.66
CA LEU A 52 -7.24 -4.33 5.54
C LEU A 52 -6.75 -2.96 6.00
N LEU A 53 -5.48 -2.70 5.71
CA LEU A 53 -4.86 -1.39 5.83
C LEU A 53 -4.58 -0.87 4.42
N HIS A 54 -5.01 0.36 4.13
CA HIS A 54 -4.60 1.09 2.94
C HIS A 54 -3.73 2.27 3.36
N LEU A 55 -2.50 2.29 2.84
CA LEU A 55 -1.57 3.38 3.04
C LEU A 55 -1.69 4.34 1.86
N SER A 56 -2.08 5.58 2.11
CA SER A 56 -2.12 6.62 1.08
C SER A 56 -0.93 7.55 1.13
N ARG A 57 -0.56 8.08 -0.03
CA ARG A 57 0.51 9.06 -0.20
C ARG A 57 0.09 10.12 -1.21
N ALA A 58 0.68 11.31 -1.09
CA ALA A 58 0.43 12.39 -2.04
C ALA A 58 0.85 11.95 -3.46
N PRO A 59 0.08 12.31 -4.51
CA PRO A 59 0.28 11.73 -5.83
C PRO A 59 1.62 12.04 -6.47
N LEU A 60 2.05 13.30 -6.47
CA LEU A 60 3.27 13.71 -7.18
C LEU A 60 4.55 13.08 -6.56
N PRO A 61 4.72 13.05 -5.22
CA PRO A 61 5.79 12.27 -4.59
C PRO A 61 5.75 10.78 -4.91
N LEU A 62 4.57 10.15 -4.92
CA LEU A 62 4.41 8.74 -5.24
C LEU A 62 4.77 8.46 -6.70
N ALA A 63 4.26 9.27 -7.63
CA ALA A 63 4.53 9.16 -9.06
C ALA A 63 6.02 9.30 -9.37
N TRP A 64 6.70 10.28 -8.73
CA TRP A 64 8.16 10.40 -8.80
C TRP A 64 8.87 9.16 -8.26
N SER A 65 8.41 8.63 -7.12
CA SER A 65 8.98 7.43 -6.50
C SER A 65 8.86 6.19 -7.40
N LEU A 66 7.75 6.05 -8.12
CA LEU A 66 7.54 5.00 -9.12
C LEU A 66 8.52 5.18 -10.29
N TYR A 67 8.55 6.38 -10.87
CA TYR A 67 9.36 6.66 -12.06
C TYR A 67 10.86 6.45 -11.86
N ARG A 68 11.40 6.91 -10.72
CA ARG A 68 12.85 6.84 -10.46
C ARG A 68 13.33 5.45 -10.05
N HIS A 69 12.44 4.52 -9.75
CA HIS A 69 12.82 3.20 -9.24
C HIS A 69 12.90 2.19 -10.37
N LEU A 70 14.03 1.49 -10.47
CA LEU A 70 14.21 0.40 -11.42
C LEU A 70 13.61 -0.89 -10.86
N PHE A 71 12.37 -1.19 -11.24
CA PHE A 71 11.72 -2.47 -10.96
C PHE A 71 12.29 -3.58 -11.85
N THR A 72 12.74 -4.68 -11.22
CA THR A 72 13.34 -5.83 -11.90
C THR A 72 12.32 -6.83 -12.45
N GLY A 73 11.03 -6.70 -12.09
CA GLY A 73 9.95 -7.59 -12.52
C GLY A 73 9.10 -7.01 -13.66
N ARG A 74 8.38 -7.89 -14.38
CA ARG A 74 7.52 -7.51 -15.54
C ARG A 74 6.19 -6.83 -15.15
N GLY A 75 5.87 -6.74 -13.86
CA GLY A 75 4.54 -6.31 -13.39
C GLY A 75 4.33 -4.79 -13.25
N ASN A 76 5.39 -3.98 -13.39
CA ASN A 76 5.35 -2.53 -13.15
C ASN A 76 5.79 -1.71 -14.38
N GLY A 77 5.52 -2.20 -15.60
CA GLY A 77 5.92 -1.51 -16.83
C GLY A 77 5.36 -0.08 -16.95
N PHE A 78 4.18 0.17 -16.38
CA PHE A 78 3.54 1.49 -16.32
C PHE A 78 4.39 2.54 -15.62
N ALA A 79 5.35 2.15 -14.78
CA ALA A 79 6.13 3.08 -13.96
C ALA A 79 7.13 3.92 -14.76
N TYR A 80 7.33 3.66 -16.05
CA TYR A 80 8.36 4.33 -16.86
C TYR A 80 7.82 5.31 -17.90
N ASP A 81 6.50 5.50 -17.93
CA ASP A 81 5.84 6.54 -18.73
C ASP A 81 4.92 7.39 -17.83
N PHE A 82 4.93 8.70 -18.02
CA PHE A 82 4.17 9.61 -17.16
C PHE A 82 2.65 9.52 -17.35
N ALA A 83 2.18 9.26 -18.56
CA ALA A 83 0.75 9.06 -18.83
C ALA A 83 0.28 7.73 -18.24
N ASP A 84 1.10 6.68 -18.34
CA ASP A 84 0.80 5.38 -17.74
C ASP A 84 0.77 5.45 -16.21
N ILE A 85 1.73 6.16 -15.57
CA ILE A 85 1.69 6.40 -14.13
C ILE A 85 0.37 7.11 -13.75
N ALA A 86 0.02 8.19 -14.44
CA ALA A 86 -1.18 8.96 -14.13
C ALA A 86 -2.46 8.12 -14.30
N THR A 87 -2.53 7.33 -15.37
CA THR A 87 -3.66 6.42 -15.63
C THR A 87 -3.75 5.32 -14.57
N TYR A 88 -2.62 4.71 -14.21
CA TYR A 88 -2.60 3.67 -13.18
C TYR A 88 -3.05 4.22 -11.82
N MET A 89 -2.62 5.44 -11.49
CA MET A 89 -3.03 6.14 -10.29
C MET A 89 -4.53 6.43 -10.29
N LEU A 90 -5.08 6.96 -11.38
CA LEU A 90 -6.53 7.15 -11.54
C LEU A 90 -7.30 5.84 -11.29
N LEU A 91 -6.89 4.75 -11.94
CA LEU A 91 -7.52 3.44 -11.79
C LEU A 91 -7.44 2.93 -10.34
N HIS A 92 -6.30 3.12 -9.69
CA HIS A 92 -6.12 2.79 -8.28
C HIS A 92 -7.10 3.57 -7.39
N ARG A 93 -7.17 4.90 -7.55
CA ARG A 93 -8.06 5.78 -6.78
C ARG A 93 -9.51 5.35 -6.93
N ASP A 94 -9.96 5.16 -8.18
CA ASP A 94 -11.36 4.83 -8.47
C ASP A 94 -11.74 3.44 -7.93
N LEU A 95 -10.81 2.47 -8.01
CA LEU A 95 -11.01 1.14 -7.45
C LEU A 95 -11.03 1.15 -5.91
N MET A 96 -10.15 1.91 -5.27
CA MET A 96 -10.19 2.06 -3.81
C MET A 96 -11.47 2.76 -3.36
N ALA A 97 -11.91 3.82 -4.05
CA ALA A 97 -13.17 4.48 -3.76
C ALA A 97 -14.37 3.53 -3.89
N PHE A 98 -14.35 2.65 -4.89
CA PHE A 98 -15.33 1.56 -5.00
C PHE A 98 -15.29 0.62 -3.79
N TRP A 99 -14.11 0.19 -3.36
CA TRP A 99 -13.97 -0.70 -2.20
C TRP A 99 -14.41 -0.07 -0.88
N HIS A 100 -14.08 1.20 -0.64
CA HIS A 100 -14.58 1.91 0.54
C HIS A 100 -16.10 2.01 0.57
N ARG A 101 -16.75 2.25 -0.57
CA ARG A 101 -18.22 2.22 -0.68
C ARG A 101 -18.79 0.82 -0.46
N ARG A 102 -18.14 -0.21 -1.00
CA ARG A 102 -18.62 -1.60 -0.92
C ARG A 102 -18.43 -2.22 0.45
N PHE A 103 -17.40 -1.82 1.19
CA PHE A 103 -17.01 -2.37 2.49
C PHE A 103 -16.77 -1.24 3.53
N PRO A 104 -17.82 -0.48 3.89
CA PRO A 104 -17.67 0.63 4.83
C PRO A 104 -17.08 0.14 6.16
N GLY A 105 -16.05 0.85 6.64
CA GLY A 105 -15.38 0.53 7.90
C GLY A 105 -14.47 -0.72 7.88
N ARG A 106 -14.31 -1.41 6.74
CA ARG A 106 -13.46 -2.61 6.63
C ARG A 106 -12.03 -2.33 6.19
N ILE A 107 -11.77 -1.15 5.66
CA ILE A 107 -10.47 -0.71 5.16
C ILE A 107 -10.04 0.48 6.01
N ALA A 108 -9.00 0.32 6.80
CA ALA A 108 -8.46 1.40 7.62
C ALA A 108 -7.44 2.19 6.80
N GLU A 109 -7.68 3.50 6.71
CA GLU A 109 -6.85 4.43 5.98
C GLU A 109 -5.72 4.96 6.86
N ILE A 110 -4.49 4.90 6.36
CA ILE A 110 -3.29 5.42 7.01
C ILE A 110 -2.59 6.36 6.02
N ALA A 111 -2.59 7.66 6.30
CA ALA A 111 -1.83 8.59 5.48
C ALA A 111 -0.34 8.50 5.81
N TYR A 112 0.50 8.36 4.79
CA TYR A 112 1.96 8.34 4.94
C TYR A 112 2.48 9.64 5.57
N ALA A 113 1.86 10.78 5.23
CA ALA A 113 2.21 12.07 5.81
C ALA A 113 2.08 12.07 7.35
N ASP A 114 0.97 11.54 7.87
CA ASP A 114 0.73 11.41 9.31
C ASP A 114 1.76 10.48 9.98
N LEU A 115 2.14 9.39 9.30
CA LEU A 115 3.13 8.44 9.83
C LEU A 115 4.50 9.09 10.00
N VAL A 116 4.84 10.04 9.15
CA VAL A 116 6.12 10.73 9.19
C VAL A 116 6.07 11.95 10.13
N SER A 117 4.94 12.67 10.21
CA SER A 117 4.81 13.85 11.07
C SER A 117 4.55 13.51 12.53
N ASP A 118 3.77 12.46 12.81
CA ASP A 118 3.52 11.92 14.15
C ASP A 118 3.60 10.38 14.14
N PRO A 119 4.82 9.83 14.14
CA PRO A 119 5.03 8.39 14.10
C PRO A 119 4.38 7.65 15.26
N VAL A 120 4.28 8.28 16.45
CA VAL A 120 3.74 7.64 17.65
C VAL A 120 2.23 7.48 17.54
N ALA A 121 1.50 8.56 17.29
CA ALA A 121 0.05 8.50 17.19
C ALA A 121 -0.40 7.64 16.00
N THR A 122 0.26 7.81 14.86
CA THR A 122 -0.10 7.08 13.63
C THR A 122 0.22 5.58 13.74
N SER A 123 1.37 5.20 14.30
CA SER A 123 1.70 3.78 14.51
C SER A 123 0.74 3.13 15.50
N ARG A 124 0.30 3.84 16.55
CA ARG A 124 -0.72 3.32 17.48
C ARG A 124 -2.05 3.07 16.78
N ARG A 125 -2.51 4.00 15.92
CA ARG A 125 -3.71 3.82 15.09
C ARG A 125 -3.57 2.62 14.15
N LEU A 126 -2.44 2.49 13.46
CA LEU A 126 -2.14 1.38 12.54
C LEU A 126 -2.20 0.02 13.27
N VAL A 127 -1.54 -0.08 14.42
CA VAL A 127 -1.51 -1.30 15.24
C VAL A 127 -2.91 -1.66 15.74
N ALA A 128 -3.68 -0.68 16.22
CA ALA A 128 -5.05 -0.89 16.67
C ALA A 128 -5.98 -1.35 15.52
N ALA A 129 -5.88 -0.72 14.34
CA ALA A 129 -6.64 -1.13 13.15
C ALA A 129 -6.31 -2.57 12.72
N SER A 130 -5.07 -3.01 12.93
CA SER A 130 -4.60 -4.37 12.67
C SER A 130 -5.12 -5.40 13.69
N GLY A 131 -5.74 -4.97 14.79
CA GLY A 131 -6.15 -5.84 15.90
C GLY A 131 -4.98 -6.38 16.73
N LEU A 132 -3.84 -5.67 16.73
CA LEU A 132 -2.62 -6.04 17.44
C LEU A 132 -2.43 -5.18 18.69
N SER A 133 -1.63 -5.68 19.63
CA SER A 133 -1.23 -4.93 20.82
C SER A 133 -0.06 -4.00 20.51
N TRP A 134 -0.09 -2.79 21.08
CA TRP A 134 1.00 -1.81 20.95
C TRP A 134 2.32 -2.34 21.51
N SER A 135 3.41 -2.06 20.79
CA SER A 135 4.77 -2.24 21.25
C SER A 135 5.62 -1.03 20.88
N PRO A 136 6.46 -0.50 21.79
CA PRO A 136 7.42 0.56 21.45
C PRO A 136 8.35 0.19 20.28
N ALA A 137 8.59 -1.11 20.05
CA ALA A 137 9.39 -1.59 18.92
C ALA A 137 8.81 -1.20 17.55
N CYS A 138 7.52 -0.85 17.46
CA CYS A 138 6.91 -0.34 16.23
C CYS A 138 7.52 1.00 15.75
N LEU A 139 8.21 1.72 16.62
CA LEU A 139 8.88 2.99 16.29
C LEU A 139 10.33 2.81 15.82
N ALA A 140 10.85 1.59 15.85
CA ALA A 140 12.20 1.25 15.42
C ALA A 140 12.19 0.13 14.35
N PRO A 141 11.49 0.34 13.21
CA PRO A 141 11.37 -0.69 12.17
C PRO A 141 12.73 -1.11 11.58
N GLU A 142 13.74 -0.25 11.65
CA GLU A 142 15.10 -0.54 11.20
C GLU A 142 15.78 -1.66 12.01
N GLN A 143 15.35 -1.86 13.25
CA GLN A 143 15.85 -2.90 14.16
C GLN A 143 15.15 -4.25 13.95
N ALA A 144 14.13 -4.31 13.08
CA ALA A 144 13.40 -5.56 12.84
C ALA A 144 14.32 -6.65 12.25
N PRO A 145 14.31 -7.87 12.83
CA PRO A 145 15.16 -8.97 12.36
C PRO A 145 14.65 -9.56 11.05
N GLY A 146 15.57 -10.12 10.26
CA GLY A 146 15.27 -10.83 9.02
C GLY A 146 15.45 -10.00 7.74
N PRO A 147 15.42 -10.66 6.57
CA PRO A 147 15.64 -10.00 5.29
C PRO A 147 14.45 -9.11 4.88
N VAL A 148 14.74 -7.98 4.24
CA VAL A 148 13.72 -7.10 3.64
C VAL A 148 13.84 -7.25 2.12
N LEU A 149 12.94 -8.02 1.52
CA LEU A 149 12.96 -8.35 0.09
C LEU A 149 12.02 -7.44 -0.70
N THR A 150 12.22 -6.12 -0.60
CA THR A 150 11.34 -5.13 -1.26
C THR A 150 12.15 -4.08 -2.02
N ALA A 151 11.50 -3.42 -2.98
CA ALA A 151 12.04 -2.26 -3.71
C ALA A 151 12.58 -1.15 -2.77
N SER A 152 12.02 -1.04 -1.56
CA SER A 152 12.38 -0.06 -0.54
C SER A 152 13.31 -0.60 0.54
N ALA A 153 14.01 -1.73 0.31
CA ALA A 153 14.80 -2.41 1.35
C ALA A 153 15.82 -1.50 2.05
N MET A 154 16.55 -0.68 1.30
CA MET A 154 17.50 0.28 1.87
C MET A 154 16.82 1.33 2.76
N GLN A 155 15.61 1.76 2.40
CA GLN A 155 14.88 2.79 3.13
C GLN A 155 14.32 2.25 4.46
N ILE A 156 13.94 0.98 4.50
CA ILE A 156 13.44 0.32 5.73
C ILE A 156 14.54 0.14 6.78
N ARG A 157 15.81 0.16 6.37
CA ARG A 157 16.97 0.11 7.28
C ARG A 157 17.37 1.46 7.86
N GLN A 158 16.52 2.48 7.71
CA GLN A 158 16.69 3.78 8.32
C GLN A 158 15.57 4.02 9.34
N PRO A 159 15.81 4.79 10.41
CA PRO A 159 14.74 5.23 11.31
C PRO A 159 13.63 5.94 10.55
N ILE A 160 12.42 6.01 11.10
CA ILE A 160 11.33 6.78 10.47
C ILE A 160 11.80 8.22 10.24
N TYR A 161 11.83 8.64 8.98
CA TYR A 161 12.39 9.94 8.57
C TYR A 161 11.45 10.70 7.66
N SER A 162 11.60 12.03 7.66
CA SER A 162 10.88 12.94 6.78
C SER A 162 11.71 13.36 5.56
N GLY A 163 11.04 13.79 4.50
CA GLY A 163 11.69 14.37 3.31
C GLY A 163 11.72 13.49 2.06
N SER A 164 11.32 12.22 2.14
CA SER A 164 11.09 11.37 0.96
C SER A 164 10.10 12.03 -0.03
N ASP A 165 9.10 12.75 0.51
CA ASP A 165 8.10 13.48 -0.26
C ASP A 165 8.56 14.85 -0.80
N ALA A 166 9.72 15.34 -0.35
CA ALA A 166 10.29 16.59 -0.85
C ALA A 166 11.29 16.36 -1.99
N ALA A 167 11.82 15.14 -2.14
CA ALA A 167 12.90 14.83 -3.08
C ALA A 167 12.57 15.15 -4.56
N TRP A 168 11.31 15.06 -4.96
CA TRP A 168 10.87 15.41 -6.32
C TRP A 168 11.08 16.90 -6.64
N ARG A 169 11.09 17.78 -5.63
CA ARG A 169 11.19 19.25 -5.82
C ARG A 169 12.50 19.65 -6.51
N ARG A 170 13.58 18.90 -6.28
CA ARG A 170 14.86 19.08 -7.00
C ARG A 170 14.72 18.94 -8.51
N TYR A 171 13.73 18.16 -8.96
CA TYR A 171 13.45 17.85 -10.35
C TYR A 171 12.14 18.50 -10.82
N ALA A 172 11.62 19.52 -10.11
CA ALA A 172 10.30 20.09 -10.38
C ALA A 172 10.12 20.61 -11.82
N ARG A 173 11.20 21.09 -12.46
CA ARG A 173 11.19 21.52 -13.87
C ARG A 173 11.03 20.33 -14.81
N GLN A 174 11.82 19.28 -14.59
CA GLN A 174 11.81 18.04 -15.39
C GLN A 174 10.53 17.23 -15.19
N LEU A 175 9.90 17.33 -14.01
CA LEU A 175 8.64 16.65 -13.68
C LEU A 175 7.40 17.48 -14.05
N ALA A 176 7.56 18.61 -14.75
CA ALA A 176 6.41 19.36 -15.25
C ALA A 176 5.47 18.52 -16.14
N PRO A 177 5.97 17.65 -17.05
CA PRO A 177 5.10 16.76 -17.84
C PRO A 177 4.37 15.73 -16.97
N LEU A 178 5.01 15.18 -15.93
CA LEU A 178 4.35 14.26 -14.99
C LEU A 178 3.21 14.96 -14.23
N ARG A 179 3.45 16.18 -13.75
CA ARG A 179 2.40 16.97 -13.09
C ARG A 179 1.23 17.25 -14.03
N ALA A 180 1.51 17.57 -15.29
CA ALA A 180 0.47 17.79 -16.30
C ALA A 180 -0.31 16.50 -16.59
N ALA A 181 0.35 15.35 -16.69
CA ALA A 181 -0.31 14.06 -16.89
C ALA A 181 -1.25 13.71 -15.72
N LEU A 182 -0.81 13.92 -14.47
CA LEU A 182 -1.66 13.73 -13.29
C LEU A 182 -2.90 14.64 -13.32
N GLN A 183 -2.72 15.92 -13.66
CA GLN A 183 -3.83 16.87 -13.79
C GLN A 183 -4.82 16.45 -14.89
N LEU A 184 -4.33 16.03 -16.05
CA LEU A 184 -5.15 15.57 -17.16
C LEU A 184 -5.97 14.31 -16.79
N ALA A 185 -5.37 13.39 -16.05
CA ALA A 185 -6.05 12.21 -15.51
C ALA A 185 -7.02 12.54 -14.36
N GLY A 186 -7.08 13.80 -13.91
CA GLY A 186 -7.91 14.22 -12.78
C GLY A 186 -7.39 13.74 -11.42
N VAL A 187 -6.10 13.40 -11.32
CA VAL A 187 -5.42 13.07 -10.05
C VAL A 187 -4.82 14.35 -9.47
N THR A 188 -5.31 14.75 -8.30
CA THR A 188 -5.02 16.03 -7.65
C THR A 188 -4.25 15.84 -6.35
N ALA A 189 -3.59 16.87 -5.85
CA ALA A 189 -2.84 16.80 -4.59
C ALA A 189 -3.69 16.40 -3.36
N ALA A 190 -5.02 16.52 -3.45
CA ALA A 190 -5.96 16.10 -2.41
C ALA A 190 -6.25 14.60 -2.43
N ASP A 191 -5.93 13.89 -3.51
CA ASP A 191 -6.13 12.45 -3.60
C ASP A 191 -5.10 11.71 -2.75
N GLY A 192 -5.59 10.88 -1.82
CA GLY A 192 -4.78 9.89 -1.13
C GLY A 192 -4.60 8.66 -2.01
N MET A 193 -3.35 8.39 -2.43
CA MET A 193 -3.01 7.29 -3.35
C MET A 193 -2.37 6.12 -2.61
#